data_AF-A0A3S7RY79-F1
#
_entry.id   AF-A0A3S7RY79-F1
#
_cell.length_a   1.000
_cell.length_b   1.000
_cell.length_c   1.000
_cell.angle_alpha   90.00
_cell.angle_beta   90.00
_cell.angle_gamma   90.00
#
_symmetry.space_group_name_H-M   'P 1'
#
loop_
_entity.id
_entity.type
_entity.pdbx_description
1 polymer ?
#
loop_
_entity_poly.entity_id
_entity_poly.type
_entity_poly.pdbx_seq_one_letter_code
_entity_poly.pdbx_strand_id
1 'polypeptide(L)'
;LILGITDPKGEKKYITAAFPSACGKTNLAMLNPSLPGYKVECVGDDIAWMKFDSKGQLRAINPENGFFGVAPGTSNETNPIAMQTIFKNTIFTNVASTSDGGVYWEGMESSLVSGVKITDWLGRPWEMGVSTTPAAHPNSRFCTPASQCPIIDSAWEDPEGVPISAILFGGRRPAGVPLIYEANSWAHGVFIGAA
;
A
#
# COMPACT_ATOMS: atom_id res chain seq x y z
N LEU A 1 -2.47 -4.58 6.98
CA LEU A 1 -1.03 -4.46 6.64
C LEU A 1 -0.12 -4.85 7.80
N ILE A 2 1.09 -5.30 7.47
CA ILE A 2 2.21 -5.57 8.36
C ILE A 2 3.46 -4.95 7.72
N LEU A 3 4.24 -4.18 8.49
CA LEU A 3 5.51 -3.61 8.05
C LEU A 3 6.58 -3.75 9.13
N GLY A 4 7.84 -3.85 8.70
CA GLY A 4 9.02 -3.66 9.54
C GLY A 4 9.54 -2.24 9.39
N ILE A 5 9.86 -1.58 10.50
CA ILE A 5 10.54 -0.28 10.51
C ILE A 5 11.84 -0.40 11.28
N THR A 6 12.94 0.01 10.66
CA THR A 6 14.27 0.05 11.26
C THR A 6 14.66 1.50 11.48
N ASP A 7 15.06 1.82 12.72
CA ASP A 7 15.49 3.17 13.08
C ASP A 7 16.97 3.45 12.71
N PRO A 8 17.45 4.70 12.82
CA PRO A 8 18.85 5.04 12.52
C PRO A 8 19.91 4.35 13.40
N LYS A 9 19.50 3.71 14.50
CA LYS A 9 20.38 2.93 15.39
C LYS A 9 20.39 1.43 15.02
N GLY A 10 19.59 1.03 14.04
CA GLY A 10 19.47 -0.35 13.58
C GLY A 10 18.45 -1.19 14.36
N GLU A 11 17.64 -0.58 15.24
CA GLU A 11 16.58 -1.31 15.95
C GLU A 11 15.36 -1.46 15.02
N LYS A 12 14.96 -2.71 14.77
CA LYS A 12 13.82 -3.06 13.93
C LYS A 12 12.60 -3.42 14.77
N LYS A 13 11.44 -2.86 14.45
CA LYS A 13 10.13 -3.19 15.04
C LYS A 13 9.11 -3.50 13.96
N TYR A 14 8.17 -4.38 14.25
CA TYR A 14 7.04 -4.66 13.34
C TYR A 14 5.75 -4.03 13.84
N ILE A 15 5.01 -3.48 12.90
CA ILE A 15 3.77 -2.73 13.16
C ILE A 15 2.69 -3.30 12.24
N THR A 16 1.46 -3.41 12.77
CA THR A 16 0.28 -3.63 11.94
C THR A 16 -0.59 -2.38 11.92
N ALA A 17 -1.35 -2.20 10.84
CA ALA A 17 -2.31 -1.12 10.76
C ALA A 17 -3.62 -1.56 10.08
N ALA A 18 -4.72 -1.09 10.65
CA ALA A 18 -6.07 -1.29 10.17
C ALA A 18 -6.67 0.05 9.71
N PHE A 19 -6.62 0.30 8.40
CA PHE A 19 -7.30 1.42 7.76
C PHE A 19 -8.38 0.91 6.80
N PRO A 20 -9.51 1.63 6.63
CA PRO A 20 -10.51 1.30 5.63
C PRO A 20 -9.94 1.22 4.21
N SER A 21 -10.73 0.69 3.27
CA SER A 21 -10.34 0.68 1.85
C SER A 21 -10.00 2.11 1.38
N ALA A 22 -9.02 2.20 0.47
CA ALA A 22 -8.50 3.46 -0.07
C ALA A 22 -8.00 4.48 0.98
N CYS A 23 -7.69 4.05 2.21
CA CYS A 23 -7.14 4.92 3.26
C CYS A 23 -5.62 4.75 3.46
N GLY A 24 -4.89 4.31 2.43
CA GLY A 24 -3.42 4.37 2.40
C GLY A 24 -2.67 3.18 3.00
N LYS A 25 -3.31 2.00 3.13
CA LYS A 25 -2.63 0.79 3.64
C LYS A 25 -1.40 0.42 2.79
N THR A 26 -1.57 0.25 1.48
CA THR A 26 -0.47 -0.07 0.56
C THR A 26 0.63 0.99 0.56
N ASN A 27 0.27 2.28 0.59
CA ASN A 27 1.25 3.37 0.69
C ASN A 27 2.06 3.30 1.99
N LEU A 28 1.44 2.97 3.13
CA LEU A 28 2.16 2.86 4.40
C LEU A 28 3.01 1.58 4.47
N ALA A 29 2.49 0.45 4.00
CA ALA A 29 3.22 -0.82 3.97
C ALA A 29 4.47 -0.77 3.07
N MET A 30 4.42 0.06 2.03
CA MET A 30 5.48 0.27 1.05
C MET A 30 6.10 1.67 1.14
N LEU A 31 6.07 2.28 2.33
CA LEU A 31 6.50 3.66 2.52
C LEU A 31 7.98 3.82 2.15
N ASN A 32 8.28 4.82 1.33
CA ASN A 32 9.64 5.33 1.17
C ASN A 32 9.88 6.43 2.22
N PRO A 33 10.63 6.18 3.30
CA PRO A 33 10.73 7.15 4.40
C PRO A 33 11.40 8.44 3.95
N SER A 34 10.79 9.58 4.26
CA SER A 34 11.41 10.89 4.04
C SER A 34 12.43 11.27 5.11
N LEU A 35 12.42 10.56 6.26
CA LEU A 35 13.35 10.78 7.36
C LEU A 35 14.65 10.00 7.13
N PRO A 36 15.83 10.68 7.15
CA PRO A 36 17.11 10.02 6.96
C PRO A 36 17.37 8.93 8.01
N GLY A 37 17.95 7.81 7.58
CA GLY A 37 18.35 6.69 8.43
C GLY A 37 17.22 5.74 8.83
N TYR A 38 15.96 6.08 8.53
CA TYR A 38 14.85 5.12 8.67
C TYR A 38 14.73 4.24 7.44
N LYS A 39 14.40 2.97 7.66
CA LYS A 39 14.08 2.01 6.60
C LYS A 39 12.72 1.39 6.90
N VAL A 40 11.90 1.20 5.87
CA VAL A 40 10.65 0.45 5.93
C VAL A 40 10.76 -0.76 5.02
N GLU A 41 10.23 -1.88 5.49
CA GLU A 41 10.15 -3.14 4.76
C GLU A 41 8.72 -3.68 4.84
N CYS A 42 8.21 -4.22 3.74
CA CYS A 42 6.84 -4.68 3.60
C CYS A 42 6.73 -6.18 3.93
N VAL A 43 5.85 -6.56 4.87
CA VAL A 43 5.50 -7.97 5.08
C VAL A 43 4.19 -8.32 4.37
N GLY A 44 3.20 -7.42 4.43
CA GLY A 44 1.93 -7.55 3.70
C GLY A 44 1.11 -6.27 3.76
N ASP A 45 0.28 -5.99 2.77
CA ASP A 45 -0.41 -4.70 2.66
C ASP A 45 -1.90 -4.72 3.03
N ASP A 46 -2.54 -5.89 3.07
CA ASP A 46 -3.97 -6.00 3.39
C ASP A 46 -4.21 -6.86 4.63
N ILE A 47 -3.96 -8.18 4.54
CA ILE A 47 -4.35 -9.14 5.58
C ILE A 47 -3.21 -9.41 6.58
N ALA A 48 -3.57 -9.55 7.85
CA ALA A 48 -2.68 -10.03 8.91
C ALA A 48 -3.37 -11.13 9.72
N TRP A 49 -2.77 -12.31 9.79
CA TRP A 49 -3.17 -13.33 10.76
C TRP A 49 -2.26 -13.26 11.96
N MET A 50 -2.84 -13.12 13.15
CA MET A 50 -2.07 -12.85 14.36
C MET A 50 -2.40 -13.84 15.48
N LYS A 51 -1.37 -14.26 16.22
CA LYS A 51 -1.50 -15.17 17.36
C LYS A 51 -0.38 -14.92 18.36
N PHE A 52 -0.70 -14.98 19.65
CA PHE A 52 0.33 -14.96 20.70
C PHE A 52 1.11 -16.29 20.69
N ASP A 53 2.44 -16.20 20.71
CA ASP A 53 3.31 -17.36 20.85
C ASP A 53 3.41 -17.80 22.33
N SER A 54 4.16 -18.88 22.59
CA SER A 54 4.34 -19.43 23.95
C SER A 54 5.12 -18.51 24.90
N LYS A 55 5.72 -17.43 24.39
CA LYS A 55 6.43 -16.40 25.17
C LYS A 55 5.56 -15.17 25.41
N GLY A 56 4.31 -15.17 24.92
CA GLY A 56 3.38 -14.05 25.04
C GLY A 56 3.63 -12.93 24.03
N GLN A 57 4.47 -13.15 23.01
CA GLN A 57 4.68 -12.19 21.93
C GLN A 57 3.60 -12.36 20.88
N LEU A 58 2.95 -11.27 20.47
CA LEU A 58 2.01 -11.29 19.34
C LEU A 58 2.81 -11.48 18.05
N ARG A 59 2.59 -12.59 17.34
CA ARG A 59 3.18 -12.90 16.04
C ARG A 59 2.18 -12.62 14.92
N ALA A 60 2.65 -12.15 13.78
CA ALA A 60 1.84 -11.94 12.59
C ALA A 60 2.46 -12.57 11.35
N ILE A 61 1.62 -13.15 10.51
CA ILE A 61 1.97 -13.55 9.14
C ILE A 61 1.10 -12.79 8.14
N ASN A 62 1.66 -12.57 6.94
CA ASN A 62 0.87 -12.25 5.76
C ASN A 62 0.44 -13.58 5.11
N PRO A 63 -0.87 -13.88 5.05
CA PRO A 63 -1.34 -15.11 4.40
C PRO A 63 -1.40 -15.01 2.86
N GLU A 64 -1.05 -13.86 2.28
CA GLU A 64 -1.13 -13.57 0.85
C GLU A 64 0.24 -13.68 0.17
N ASN A 65 0.25 -13.93 -1.15
CA ASN A 65 1.46 -14.07 -1.96
C ASN A 65 1.62 -12.94 -3.01
N GLY A 66 0.88 -11.85 -2.84
CA GLY A 66 0.81 -10.78 -3.81
C GLY A 66 0.13 -9.54 -3.26
N PHE A 67 0.13 -8.49 -4.06
CA PHE A 67 -0.59 -7.26 -3.78
C PHE A 67 -1.71 -7.09 -4.79
N PHE A 68 -2.92 -6.86 -4.28
CA PHE A 68 -4.09 -6.51 -5.08
C PHE A 68 -4.44 -5.03 -4.87
N GLY A 69 -3.52 -4.15 -5.25
CA GLY A 69 -3.60 -2.72 -4.94
C GLY A 69 -4.49 -1.93 -5.89
N VAL A 70 -5.08 -0.85 -5.37
CA VAL A 70 -5.82 0.14 -6.16
C VAL A 70 -4.83 0.91 -7.03
N ALA A 71 -5.06 0.95 -8.35
CA ALA A 71 -4.16 1.64 -9.27
C ALA A 71 -4.30 3.18 -9.18
N PRO A 72 -5.50 3.79 -9.30
CA PRO A 72 -5.66 5.25 -9.30
C PRO A 72 -5.05 5.91 -8.06
N GLY A 73 -4.30 7.00 -8.29
CA GLY A 73 -3.53 7.72 -7.29
C GLY A 73 -2.14 7.15 -7.00
N THR A 74 -1.79 5.97 -7.54
CA THR A 74 -0.43 5.41 -7.44
C THR A 74 0.48 6.07 -8.49
N SER A 75 1.60 6.64 -8.05
CA SER A 75 2.57 7.29 -8.94
C SER A 75 3.98 7.19 -8.35
N ASN A 76 4.99 7.64 -9.09
CA ASN A 76 6.36 7.70 -8.56
C ASN A 76 6.48 8.70 -7.39
N GLU A 77 5.60 9.69 -7.32
CA GLU A 77 5.53 10.67 -6.24
C GLU A 77 4.83 10.09 -5.00
N THR A 78 3.75 9.32 -5.17
CA THR A 78 2.94 8.81 -4.04
C THR A 78 3.39 7.45 -3.52
N ASN A 79 3.87 6.57 -4.40
CA ASN A 79 4.35 5.23 -4.06
C ASN A 79 5.35 4.70 -5.11
N PRO A 80 6.60 5.18 -5.10
CA PRO A 80 7.63 4.73 -6.05
C PRO A 80 7.94 3.24 -5.92
N ILE A 81 7.74 2.65 -4.73
CA ILE A 81 7.94 1.23 -4.49
C ILE A 81 6.91 0.39 -5.24
N ALA A 82 5.62 0.76 -5.18
CA ALA A 82 4.60 0.09 -5.96
C ALA A 82 4.87 0.21 -7.47
N MET A 83 5.28 1.39 -7.94
CA MET A 83 5.64 1.58 -9.35
C MET A 83 6.77 0.64 -9.79
N GLN A 84 7.82 0.46 -8.98
CA GLN A 84 8.89 -0.50 -9.26
C GLN A 84 8.43 -1.96 -9.23
N THR A 85 7.37 -2.26 -8.48
CA THR A 85 6.83 -3.62 -8.31
C THR A 85 5.97 -4.07 -9.49
N ILE A 86 5.16 -3.16 -10.05
CA ILE A 86 4.04 -3.51 -10.94
C ILE A 86 4.38 -3.59 -12.44
N PHE A 87 5.55 -3.12 -12.88
CA PHE A 87 5.91 -3.12 -14.32
C PHE A 87 6.60 -4.41 -14.80
N LYS A 88 6.36 -5.53 -14.10
CA LYS A 88 6.75 -6.88 -14.53
C LYS A 88 5.76 -7.91 -13.95
N ASN A 89 5.47 -8.99 -14.68
CA ASN A 89 4.63 -10.12 -14.22
C ASN A 89 3.33 -9.72 -13.50
N THR A 90 2.70 -8.63 -13.92
CA THR A 90 1.55 -8.03 -13.22
C THR A 90 0.35 -8.04 -14.14
N ILE A 91 -0.81 -8.37 -13.56
CA ILE A 91 -2.09 -8.29 -14.26
C ILE A 91 -2.78 -6.99 -13.83
N PHE A 92 -3.13 -6.15 -14.80
CA PHE A 92 -3.92 -4.95 -14.56
C PHE A 92 -5.38 -5.20 -14.95
N THR A 93 -6.32 -4.65 -14.17
CA THR A 93 -7.77 -4.80 -14.42
C THR A 93 -8.45 -3.43 -14.39
N ASN A 94 -9.16 -3.09 -15.46
CA ASN A 94 -9.92 -1.83 -15.66
C ASN A 94 -9.07 -0.54 -15.59
N VAL A 95 -7.78 -0.61 -15.91
CA VAL A 95 -6.94 0.57 -16.17
C VAL A 95 -7.04 0.98 -17.63
N ALA A 96 -6.61 2.20 -17.97
CA ALA A 96 -6.46 2.61 -19.35
C ALA A 96 -5.21 1.98 -19.98
N SER A 97 -5.20 1.82 -21.30
CA SER A 97 -4.04 1.40 -22.07
C SER A 97 -3.49 2.54 -22.91
N THR A 98 -2.18 2.54 -23.13
CA THR A 98 -1.49 3.56 -23.94
C THR A 98 -1.02 2.97 -25.27
N SER A 99 -0.94 3.80 -26.32
CA SER A 99 -0.60 3.35 -27.67
C SER A 99 0.81 2.77 -27.84
N ASP A 100 1.69 3.01 -26.89
CA ASP A 100 3.04 2.45 -26.79
C ASP A 100 3.10 1.14 -25.99
N GLY A 101 1.95 0.60 -25.58
CA GLY A 101 1.83 -0.70 -24.89
C GLY A 101 1.90 -0.61 -23.37
N GLY A 102 1.83 0.59 -22.80
CA GLY A 102 1.76 0.82 -21.36
C GLY A 102 0.33 0.88 -20.81
N VAL A 103 0.23 1.39 -19.58
CA VAL A 103 -1.01 1.57 -18.81
C VAL A 103 -1.08 2.99 -18.27
N TYR A 104 -2.30 3.46 -18.02
CA TYR A 104 -2.55 4.77 -17.45
C TYR A 104 -3.73 4.75 -16.46
N TRP A 105 -3.68 5.65 -15.49
CA TRP A 105 -4.76 5.98 -14.56
C TRP A 105 -4.56 7.39 -13.99
N GLU A 106 -5.61 7.93 -13.37
CA GLU A 106 -5.59 9.23 -12.71
C GLU A 106 -4.51 9.28 -11.61
N GLY A 107 -3.65 10.30 -11.64
CA GLY A 107 -2.47 10.42 -10.78
C GLY A 107 -1.13 10.17 -11.50
N MET A 108 -1.14 9.71 -12.75
CA MET A 108 0.06 9.52 -13.59
C MET A 108 0.28 10.65 -14.60
N GLU A 109 -0.35 11.81 -14.43
CA GLU A 109 -0.33 12.91 -15.43
C GLU A 109 1.09 13.37 -15.77
N SER A 110 2.00 13.38 -14.78
CA SER A 110 3.42 13.72 -14.96
C SER A 110 4.20 12.72 -15.83
N SER A 111 3.67 11.51 -16.00
CA SER A 111 4.33 10.40 -16.72
C SER A 111 3.86 10.26 -18.17
N LEU A 112 2.91 11.09 -18.63
CA LEU A 112 2.42 11.05 -19.99
C LEU A 112 3.43 11.64 -20.98
N VAL A 113 3.78 10.85 -21.99
CA VAL A 113 4.65 11.27 -23.09
C VAL A 113 3.81 11.93 -24.19
N SER A 114 4.31 13.04 -24.73
CA SER A 114 3.65 13.75 -25.83
C SER A 114 3.44 12.83 -27.04
N GLY A 115 2.24 12.84 -27.62
CA GLY A 115 1.86 12.04 -28.79
C GLY A 115 1.40 10.62 -28.49
N VAL A 116 1.47 10.16 -27.23
CA VAL A 116 0.89 8.87 -26.81
C VAL A 116 -0.63 9.00 -26.69
N LYS A 117 -1.36 8.09 -27.35
CA LYS A 117 -2.82 8.02 -27.28
C LYS A 117 -3.25 7.09 -26.15
N ILE A 118 -4.37 7.41 -25.51
CA ILE A 118 -4.92 6.64 -24.39
C ILE A 118 -6.26 6.04 -24.81
N THR A 119 -6.48 4.79 -24.44
CA THR A 119 -7.78 4.11 -24.54
C THR A 119 -8.28 3.85 -23.12
N ASP A 120 -9.47 4.35 -22.78
CA ASP A 120 -10.04 4.17 -21.45
C ASP A 120 -10.39 2.70 -21.14
N TRP A 121 -10.73 2.43 -19.88
CA TRP A 121 -11.11 1.11 -19.39
C TRP A 121 -12.39 0.52 -20.04
N LEU A 122 -13.16 1.33 -20.78
CA LEU A 122 -14.33 0.91 -21.57
C LEU A 122 -13.98 0.67 -23.05
N GLY A 123 -12.72 0.81 -23.45
CA GLY A 123 -12.26 0.61 -24.82
C GLY A 123 -12.48 1.81 -25.74
N ARG A 124 -12.64 3.02 -25.20
CA ARG A 124 -12.91 4.25 -25.97
C ARG A 124 -11.68 5.16 -26.01
N PRO A 125 -11.49 5.96 -27.08
CA PRO A 125 -10.46 6.98 -27.08
C PRO A 125 -10.62 7.94 -25.91
N TRP A 126 -9.53 8.25 -25.22
CA TRP A 126 -9.50 9.16 -24.08
C TRP A 126 -8.38 10.20 -24.26
N GLU A 127 -8.67 11.44 -23.86
CA GLU A 127 -7.73 12.55 -23.95
C GLU A 127 -7.83 13.44 -22.70
N MET A 128 -6.67 13.68 -22.08
CA MET A 128 -6.55 14.48 -20.87
C MET A 128 -7.01 15.92 -21.13
N GLY A 129 -7.88 16.44 -20.27
CA GLY A 129 -8.44 17.80 -20.40
C GLY A 129 -9.55 17.94 -21.45
N VAL A 130 -9.83 16.91 -22.26
CA VAL A 130 -10.92 16.89 -23.24
C VAL A 130 -12.02 15.92 -22.82
N SER A 131 -11.66 14.72 -22.37
CA SER A 131 -12.60 13.71 -21.90
C SER A 131 -13.15 14.09 -20.51
N THR A 132 -14.45 13.89 -20.31
CA THR A 132 -15.15 14.24 -19.06
C THR A 132 -15.25 13.07 -18.07
N THR A 133 -14.86 11.86 -18.51
CA THR A 133 -14.86 10.63 -17.69
C THR A 133 -13.44 10.23 -17.31
N PRO A 134 -13.24 9.48 -16.21
CA PRO A 134 -11.95 8.87 -15.90
C PRO A 134 -11.48 7.92 -17.01
N ALA A 135 -10.17 7.88 -17.23
CA ALA A 135 -9.49 6.91 -18.09
C ALA A 135 -9.51 5.51 -17.48
N ALA A 136 -9.28 5.41 -16.17
CA ALA A 136 -9.33 4.14 -15.43
C ALA A 136 -10.57 4.09 -14.53
N HIS A 137 -11.08 2.88 -14.25
CA HIS A 137 -12.14 2.74 -13.25
C HIS A 137 -11.60 3.18 -11.86
N PRO A 138 -12.37 3.90 -11.01
CA PRO A 138 -11.89 4.37 -9.70
C PRO A 138 -11.42 3.28 -8.73
N ASN A 139 -11.88 2.04 -8.93
CA ASN A 139 -11.43 0.85 -8.20
C ASN A 139 -10.70 -0.15 -9.12
N SER A 140 -10.06 0.31 -10.19
CA SER A 140 -9.16 -0.50 -11.01
C SER A 140 -7.95 -0.96 -10.18
N ARG A 141 -7.36 -2.09 -10.58
CA ARG A 141 -6.42 -2.84 -9.74
C ARG A 141 -5.20 -3.28 -10.52
N PHE A 142 -4.07 -3.36 -9.83
CA PHE A 142 -2.96 -4.21 -10.21
C PHE A 142 -2.94 -5.46 -9.31
N CYS A 143 -2.59 -6.60 -9.88
CA CYS A 143 -2.37 -7.86 -9.19
C CYS A 143 -0.94 -8.31 -9.48
N THR A 144 -0.05 -8.19 -8.49
CA THR A 144 1.41 -8.38 -8.67
C THR A 144 1.99 -9.30 -7.60
N PRO A 145 3.00 -10.13 -7.91
CA PRO A 145 3.65 -10.98 -6.91
C PRO A 145 4.40 -10.16 -5.85
N ALA A 146 4.26 -10.54 -4.58
CA ALA A 146 4.83 -9.78 -3.48
C ALA A 146 6.37 -9.78 -3.49
N SER A 147 6.96 -10.88 -3.95
CA SER A 147 8.41 -11.06 -4.10
C SER A 147 9.08 -10.08 -5.08
N GLN A 148 8.32 -9.33 -5.87
CA GLN A 148 8.86 -8.28 -6.74
C GLN A 148 9.01 -6.93 -6.04
N CYS A 149 8.46 -6.78 -4.83
CA CYS A 149 8.57 -5.52 -4.09
C CYS A 149 10.04 -5.30 -3.67
N PRO A 150 10.65 -4.17 -4.05
CA PRO A 150 12.08 -3.93 -3.80
C PRO A 150 12.41 -3.75 -2.31
N ILE A 151 11.40 -3.60 -1.46
CA ILE A 151 11.53 -3.52 0.00
C ILE A 151 10.73 -4.62 0.71
N ILE A 152 10.48 -5.76 0.04
CA ILE A 152 9.88 -6.91 0.72
C ILE A 152 10.77 -7.33 1.89
N ASP A 153 10.16 -7.56 3.04
CA ASP A 153 10.86 -7.94 4.26
C ASP A 153 11.46 -9.34 4.11
N SER A 154 12.68 -9.57 4.60
CA SER A 154 13.29 -10.90 4.55
C SER A 154 12.48 -11.99 5.28
N ALA A 155 11.65 -11.60 6.25
CA ALA A 155 10.82 -12.51 7.05
C ALA A 155 9.35 -12.53 6.59
N TRP A 156 9.02 -12.00 5.40
CA TRP A 156 7.63 -11.87 4.95
C TRP A 156 6.87 -13.20 4.81
N GLU A 157 7.60 -14.28 4.51
CA GLU A 157 7.12 -15.67 4.42
C GLU A 157 7.59 -16.54 5.61
N ASP A 158 8.13 -15.95 6.68
CA ASP A 158 8.61 -16.71 7.83
C ASP A 158 7.42 -17.42 8.53
N PRO A 159 7.43 -18.77 8.65
CA PRO A 159 6.33 -19.51 9.25
C PRO A 159 6.09 -19.18 10.73
N GLU A 160 7.11 -18.68 11.44
CA GLU A 160 6.97 -18.24 12.83
C GLU A 160 6.33 -16.84 12.94
N GLY A 161 6.30 -16.10 11.83
CA GLY A 161 5.79 -14.74 11.75
C GLY A 161 6.64 -13.71 12.50
N VAL A 162 6.30 -12.45 12.27
CA VAL A 162 7.04 -11.30 12.81
C VAL A 162 6.44 -10.81 14.14
N PRO A 163 7.28 -10.39 15.11
CA PRO A 163 6.81 -9.94 16.42
C PRO A 163 6.23 -8.51 16.36
N ILE A 164 4.91 -8.38 16.56
CA ILE A 164 4.21 -7.10 16.51
C ILE A 164 4.43 -6.30 17.79
N SER A 165 4.85 -5.05 17.61
CA SER A 165 5.12 -4.08 18.69
C SER A 165 4.07 -2.97 18.80
N ALA A 166 3.31 -2.71 17.72
CA ALA A 166 2.25 -1.72 17.71
C ALA A 166 1.12 -2.09 16.73
N ILE A 167 -0.10 -1.66 17.04
CA ILE A 167 -1.28 -1.74 16.18
C ILE A 167 -1.79 -0.31 15.97
N LEU A 168 -1.89 0.11 14.71
CA LEU A 168 -2.39 1.42 14.33
C LEU A 168 -3.84 1.32 13.82
N PHE A 169 -4.69 2.23 14.29
CA PHE A 169 -6.01 2.48 13.72
C PHE A 169 -6.01 3.86 13.06
N GLY A 170 -6.77 4.01 11.98
CA GLY A 170 -6.82 5.27 11.27
C GLY A 170 -7.79 5.26 10.09
N GLY A 171 -8.10 6.47 9.62
CA GLY A 171 -9.03 6.70 8.51
C GLY A 171 -9.04 8.16 8.12
N ARG A 172 -9.78 8.49 7.07
CA ARG A 172 -9.89 9.87 6.57
C ARG A 172 -10.87 10.67 7.43
N ARG A 173 -10.36 11.68 8.15
CA ARG A 173 -11.16 12.57 9.01
C ARG A 173 -10.85 14.02 8.64
N PRO A 174 -11.79 14.77 8.02
CA PRO A 174 -11.51 16.14 7.57
C PRO A 174 -11.46 17.16 8.71
N ALA A 175 -11.92 16.81 9.91
CA ALA A 175 -11.95 17.69 11.07
C ALA A 175 -11.90 16.90 12.39
N GLY A 176 -11.41 17.56 13.45
CA GLY A 176 -11.53 17.15 14.85
C GLY A 176 -10.53 16.09 15.34
N VAL A 177 -10.23 15.07 14.55
CA VAL A 177 -9.29 14.00 14.94
C VAL A 177 -7.84 14.48 14.76
N PRO A 178 -6.96 14.39 15.78
CA PRO A 178 -5.57 14.80 15.65
C PRO A 178 -4.78 13.83 14.75
N LEU A 179 -3.56 14.24 14.36
CA LEU A 179 -2.70 13.45 13.46
C LEU A 179 -2.34 12.07 14.04
N ILE A 180 -1.95 12.04 15.32
CA ILE A 180 -1.61 10.81 16.04
C ILE A 180 -1.91 11.00 17.52
N TYR A 181 -2.40 9.95 18.17
CA TYR A 181 -2.57 9.86 19.62
C TYR A 181 -2.44 8.39 20.06
N GLU A 182 -2.07 8.17 21.31
CA GLU A 182 -1.86 6.84 21.87
C GLU A 182 -3.00 6.46 22.82
N ALA A 183 -3.36 5.17 22.85
CA ALA A 183 -4.35 4.66 23.78
C ALA A 183 -3.74 4.52 25.19
N ASN A 184 -4.41 5.08 26.20
CA ASN A 184 -4.00 4.95 27.61
C ASN A 184 -4.04 3.52 28.20
N SER A 185 -4.69 2.57 27.52
CA SER A 185 -4.78 1.17 27.95
C SER A 185 -5.23 0.27 26.80
N TRP A 186 -5.11 -1.05 26.96
CA TRP A 186 -5.60 -2.03 25.97
C TRP A 186 -7.10 -1.89 25.71
N ALA A 187 -7.92 -1.79 26.77
CA ALA A 187 -9.37 -1.64 26.64
C ALA A 187 -9.74 -0.33 25.92
N HIS A 188 -9.01 0.76 26.18
CA HIS A 188 -9.19 2.01 25.44
C HIS A 188 -8.78 1.87 23.97
N GLY A 189 -7.72 1.12 23.67
CA GLY A 189 -7.32 0.81 22.29
C GLY A 189 -8.38 0.02 21.52
N VAL A 190 -8.99 -0.98 22.15
CA VAL A 190 -10.14 -1.72 21.57
C VAL A 190 -11.31 -0.78 21.31
N PHE A 191 -11.61 0.14 22.23
CA PHE A 191 -12.66 1.15 22.04
C PHE A 191 -12.35 2.09 20.87
N ILE A 192 -11.11 2.56 20.72
CA ILE A 192 -10.69 3.39 19.59
C ILE A 192 -10.88 2.65 18.26
N GLY A 193 -10.52 1.36 18.19
CA GLY A 193 -10.67 0.56 16.97
C GLY A 193 -12.12 0.20 16.62
N ALA A 194 -13.05 0.31 17.58
CA ALA A 194 -14.48 0.05 17.36
C ALA A 194 -15.25 1.26 16.81
N ALA A 195 -14.66 2.46 16.84
CA ALA A 195 -15.25 3.73 16.41
C ALA A 195 -15.02 4.02 14.92
#